data_AF-A0A8U0IQ93-F1
#
_entry.id   AF-A0A8U0IQ93-F1
#
_cell.length_a   1.000
_cell.length_b   1.000
_cell.length_c   1.000
_cell.angle_alpha   90.00
_cell.angle_beta   90.00
_cell.angle_gamma   90.00
#
_symmetry.space_group_name_H-M   'P 1'
#
loop_
_entity.id
_entity.type
_entity.pdbx_description
1 polymer ?
#
loop_
_entity_poly.entity_id
_entity_poly.type
_entity_poly.pdbx_seq_one_letter_code
_entity_poly.pdbx_strand_id
1 'polypeptide(L)'
;MGGGTKMGGVSIYDREQAPPDLIDEQPLEAAAWVYRQLQALYQDNALPELARRSYYMERDARRRHAWQQSDYKEAVKWELSRWVMRYGESPYRVLLTSLVVVVVAALLFPLTGGIQEIQAGRPVTYSIENPDEAPWWWIGRVLFKSLYFSVVTFATLGLGDIQPIGSFARLVAGIESILGSLLAALLVFVLARIVTW
;
A
#
# COMPACT_ATOMS: atom_id res chain seq x y z
N MET A 1 -29.40 3.90 58.11
CA MET A 1 -30.26 3.84 56.90
C MET A 1 -29.36 3.95 55.69
N GLY A 2 -29.06 2.82 55.03
CA GLY A 2 -28.23 2.82 53.81
C GLY A 2 -29.08 3.23 52.61
N GLY A 3 -28.75 4.35 51.98
CA GLY A 3 -29.35 4.77 50.72
C GLY A 3 -28.92 3.81 49.62
N GLY A 4 -29.82 2.91 49.21
CA GLY A 4 -29.58 2.00 48.10
C GLY A 4 -29.40 2.77 46.79
N THR A 5 -28.32 2.45 46.06
CA THR A 5 -28.04 2.98 44.73
C THR A 5 -29.17 2.56 43.79
N LYS A 6 -29.98 3.52 43.33
CA LYS A 6 -31.00 3.27 42.30
C LYS A 6 -30.29 3.18 40.94
N MET A 7 -30.10 1.96 40.44
CA MET A 7 -29.72 1.74 39.04
C MET A 7 -30.90 2.19 38.16
N GLY A 8 -30.68 3.16 37.28
CA GLY A 8 -31.67 3.53 36.26
C GLY A 8 -31.88 2.37 35.27
N GLY A 9 -33.05 2.30 34.64
CA GLY A 9 -33.43 1.22 33.71
C GLY A 9 -32.67 1.19 32.38
N VAL A 10 -31.58 1.94 32.27
CA VAL A 10 -30.72 2.00 31.08
C VAL A 10 -29.29 1.84 31.56
N SER A 11 -28.64 0.79 31.08
CA SER A 11 -27.21 0.57 31.31
C SER A 11 -26.42 1.73 30.72
N ILE A 12 -25.37 2.22 31.38
CA ILE A 12 -24.45 3.23 30.81
C ILE A 12 -23.85 2.77 29.46
N TYR A 13 -23.92 1.47 29.17
CA TYR A 13 -23.47 0.84 27.94
C TYR A 13 -24.53 0.77 26.83
N ASP A 14 -25.80 1.12 27.09
CA ASP A 14 -26.84 1.27 26.05
C ASP A 14 -26.71 2.66 25.38
N ARG A 15 -25.59 2.89 24.70
CA ARG A 15 -25.32 4.22 24.10
C ARG A 15 -26.05 4.46 22.77
N GLU A 16 -26.57 3.42 22.12
CA GLU A 16 -27.44 3.55 20.95
C GLU A 16 -28.07 2.18 20.63
N GLN A 17 -29.37 2.13 20.37
CA GLN A 17 -30.00 0.91 19.87
C GLN A 17 -29.48 0.65 18.45
N ALA A 18 -29.06 -0.58 18.18
CA ALA A 18 -28.72 -0.98 16.82
C ALA A 18 -29.91 -0.67 15.90
N PRO A 19 -29.69 -0.16 14.67
CA PRO A 19 -30.77 0.05 13.73
C PRO A 19 -31.60 -1.23 13.57
N PRO A 20 -32.94 -1.14 13.55
CA PRO A 20 -33.77 -2.31 13.37
C PRO A 20 -33.41 -3.01 12.05
N ASP A 21 -33.41 -4.34 12.05
CA ASP A 21 -33.13 -5.25 10.92
C ASP A 21 -31.66 -5.29 10.41
N LEU A 22 -30.74 -4.56 11.04
CA LEU A 22 -29.32 -4.53 10.62
C LEU A 22 -28.64 -5.92 10.66
N ILE A 23 -29.04 -6.78 11.60
CA ILE A 23 -28.49 -8.13 11.77
C ILE A 23 -28.98 -9.06 10.67
N ASP A 24 -30.24 -8.93 10.27
CA ASP A 24 -30.91 -9.84 9.33
C ASP A 24 -30.66 -9.45 7.87
N GLU A 25 -30.62 -8.15 7.57
CA GLU A 25 -30.40 -7.66 6.20
C GLU A 25 -28.91 -7.53 5.86
N GLN A 26 -28.07 -7.10 6.81
CA GLN A 26 -26.69 -6.69 6.54
C GLN A 26 -25.72 -7.12 7.66
N PRO A 27 -25.46 -8.44 7.80
CA PRO A 27 -24.71 -8.99 8.93
C PRO A 27 -23.27 -8.45 9.07
N LEU A 28 -22.66 -8.03 7.96
CA LEU A 28 -21.33 -7.42 7.96
C LEU A 28 -21.35 -5.97 8.46
N GLU A 29 -22.42 -5.23 8.20
CA GLU A 29 -22.61 -3.88 8.74
C GLU A 29 -22.91 -3.94 10.24
N ALA A 30 -23.71 -4.91 10.67
CA ALA A 30 -23.91 -5.21 12.09
C ALA A 30 -22.60 -5.55 12.81
N ALA A 31 -21.76 -6.41 12.22
CA ALA A 31 -20.45 -6.72 12.78
C ALA A 31 -19.57 -5.45 12.90
N ALA A 32 -19.54 -4.60 11.86
CA ALA A 32 -18.80 -3.34 11.89
C ALA A 32 -19.30 -2.39 13.00
N TRP A 33 -20.62 -2.31 13.19
CA TRP A 33 -21.23 -1.52 14.27
C TRP A 33 -20.81 -2.04 15.65
N VAL A 34 -20.86 -3.36 15.88
CA VAL A 34 -20.44 -3.98 17.15
C VAL A 34 -18.97 -3.69 17.47
N TYR A 35 -18.08 -3.82 16.48
CA TYR A 35 -16.66 -3.53 16.69
C TYR A 35 -16.40 -2.07 17.03
N ARG A 36 -17.20 -1.13 16.50
CA ARG A 36 -17.11 0.29 16.82
C ARG A 36 -17.50 0.56 18.28
N GLN A 37 -18.56 -0.09 18.76
CA GLN A 37 -18.97 0.00 20.17
C GLN A 37 -17.91 -0.59 21.10
N LEU A 38 -17.33 -1.75 20.74
CA LEU A 38 -16.19 -2.33 21.46
C LEU A 38 -14.98 -1.40 21.49
N GLN A 39 -14.67 -0.73 20.38
CA GLN A 39 -13.58 0.24 20.32
C GLN A 39 -13.81 1.41 21.27
N ALA A 40 -15.01 2.01 21.27
CA ALA A 40 -15.36 3.11 22.16
C ALA A 40 -15.26 2.68 23.63
N LEU A 41 -15.76 1.49 23.96
CA LEU A 41 -15.64 0.91 25.30
C LEU A 41 -14.18 0.74 25.71
N TYR A 42 -13.31 0.19 24.85
CA TYR A 42 -11.90 0.01 25.16
C TYR A 42 -11.14 1.35 25.27
N GLN A 43 -11.52 2.37 24.52
CA GLN A 43 -10.98 3.73 24.66
C GLN A 43 -11.38 4.35 26.00
N ASP A 44 -12.65 4.26 26.39
CA ASP A 44 -13.16 4.74 27.68
C ASP A 44 -12.48 4.04 28.88
N ASN A 45 -12.02 2.80 28.68
CA ASN A 45 -11.33 2.01 29.71
C ASN A 45 -9.79 2.06 29.60
N ALA A 46 -9.23 2.92 28.74
CA ALA A 46 -7.78 3.02 28.51
C ALA A 46 -7.09 1.68 28.17
N LEU A 47 -7.75 0.85 27.35
CA LEU A 47 -7.25 -0.44 26.85
C LEU A 47 -6.83 -0.34 25.37
N PRO A 48 -5.67 0.28 25.05
CA PRO A 48 -5.31 0.67 23.69
C PRO A 48 -5.10 -0.52 22.74
N GLU A 49 -4.58 -1.65 23.22
CA GLU A 49 -4.36 -2.83 22.36
C GLU A 49 -5.67 -3.46 21.89
N LEU A 50 -6.65 -3.54 22.79
CA LEU A 50 -7.97 -4.08 22.49
C LEU A 50 -8.77 -3.11 21.60
N ALA A 51 -8.66 -1.80 21.85
CA ALA A 51 -9.24 -0.78 20.97
C ALA A 51 -8.68 -0.89 19.54
N ARG A 52 -7.37 -1.05 19.40
CA ARG A 52 -6.71 -1.25 18.09
C ARG A 52 -7.16 -2.54 17.40
N ARG A 53 -7.35 -3.63 18.14
CA ARG A 53 -7.87 -4.90 17.60
C ARG A 53 -9.30 -4.76 17.08
N SER A 54 -10.17 -4.12 17.86
CA SER A 54 -11.57 -3.86 17.44
C SER A 54 -11.62 -2.99 16.19
N TYR A 55 -10.77 -1.96 16.11
CA TYR A 55 -10.65 -1.12 14.92
C TYR A 55 -10.29 -1.93 13.67
N TYR A 56 -9.33 -2.87 13.75
CA TYR A 56 -9.01 -3.74 12.62
C TYR A 56 -10.18 -4.63 12.20
N MET A 57 -10.89 -5.20 13.18
CA MET A 57 -12.03 -6.07 12.90
C MET A 57 -13.20 -5.29 12.26
N GLU A 58 -13.45 -4.05 12.70
CA GLU A 58 -14.41 -3.15 12.04
C GLU A 58 -14.05 -2.92 10.57
N ARG A 59 -12.78 -2.60 10.28
CA ARG A 59 -12.32 -2.35 8.90
C ARG A 59 -12.43 -3.59 8.01
N ASP A 60 -12.13 -4.77 8.55
CA ASP A 60 -12.29 -6.04 7.83
C ASP A 60 -13.76 -6.36 7.53
N ALA A 61 -14.67 -6.09 8.47
CA ALA A 61 -16.11 -6.28 8.29
C ALA A 61 -16.67 -5.34 7.20
N ARG A 62 -16.36 -4.04 7.28
CA ARG A 62 -16.75 -3.05 6.26
C ARG A 62 -16.18 -3.38 4.87
N ARG A 63 -14.95 -3.92 4.81
CA ARG A 63 -14.37 -4.37 3.54
C ARG A 63 -15.19 -5.50 2.93
N ARG A 64 -15.49 -6.56 3.68
CA ARG A 64 -16.28 -7.68 3.16
C ARG A 64 -17.66 -7.20 2.68
N HIS A 65 -18.23 -6.20 3.36
CA HIS A 65 -19.49 -5.57 2.96
C HIS A 65 -19.36 -4.81 1.63
N ALA A 66 -18.30 -4.02 1.45
CA ALA A 66 -18.04 -3.29 0.20
C ALA A 66 -17.89 -4.23 -1.03
N TRP A 67 -17.32 -5.43 -0.84
CA TRP A 67 -17.26 -6.44 -1.91
C TRP A 67 -18.63 -7.08 -2.23
N GLN A 68 -19.53 -7.19 -1.25
CA GLN A 68 -20.87 -7.74 -1.46
C GLN A 68 -21.83 -6.74 -2.13
N GLN A 69 -21.65 -5.43 -1.90
CA GLN A 69 -22.52 -4.39 -2.47
C GLN A 69 -22.16 -3.97 -3.92
N SER A 70 -21.24 -4.67 -4.60
CA SER A 70 -20.86 -4.41 -6.01
C SER A 70 -20.35 -2.98 -6.30
N ASP A 71 -19.88 -2.22 -5.30
CA ASP A 71 -19.21 -0.94 -5.52
C ASP A 71 -17.71 -1.16 -5.78
N TYR A 72 -17.41 -1.53 -7.03
CA TYR A 72 -16.04 -1.83 -7.49
C TYR A 72 -15.06 -0.67 -7.26
N LYS A 73 -15.53 0.59 -7.27
CA LYS A 73 -14.66 1.76 -7.07
C LYS A 73 -14.16 1.83 -5.64
N GLU A 74 -15.05 1.63 -4.68
CA GLU A 74 -14.65 1.57 -3.27
C GLU A 74 -13.82 0.33 -2.98
N ALA A 75 -14.23 -0.85 -3.45
CA ALA A 75 -13.47 -2.08 -3.25
C ALA A 75 -12.00 -1.96 -3.72
N VAL A 76 -11.77 -1.40 -4.92
CA VAL A 76 -10.43 -1.16 -5.47
C VAL A 76 -9.66 -0.12 -4.64
N LYS A 77 -10.29 0.98 -4.22
CA LYS A 77 -9.66 2.00 -3.36
C LYS A 77 -9.21 1.39 -2.03
N TRP A 78 -10.06 0.59 -1.39
CA TRP A 78 -9.77 -0.08 -0.13
C TRP A 78 -8.65 -1.12 -0.28
N GLU A 79 -8.58 -1.80 -1.42
CA GLU A 79 -7.55 -2.81 -1.69
C GLU A 79 -6.19 -2.20 -2.05
N LEU A 80 -6.16 -1.14 -2.86
CA LEU A 80 -4.96 -0.35 -3.13
C LEU A 80 -4.40 0.26 -1.85
N SER A 81 -5.26 0.83 -1.00
CA SER A 81 -4.89 1.32 0.33
C SER A 81 -4.26 0.22 1.21
N ARG A 82 -4.77 -1.01 1.15
CA ARG A 82 -4.24 -2.16 1.91
C ARG A 82 -2.87 -2.60 1.40
N TRP A 83 -2.71 -2.66 0.08
CA TRP A 83 -1.46 -3.06 -0.57
C TRP A 83 -0.36 -2.05 -0.31
N VAL A 84 -0.66 -0.77 -0.51
CA VAL A 84 0.32 0.30 -0.38
C VAL A 84 0.61 0.64 1.09
N MET A 85 -0.41 0.62 1.96
CA MET A 85 -0.29 1.28 3.27
C MET A 85 -0.76 0.46 4.47
N ARG A 86 -1.48 -0.66 4.28
CA ARG A 86 -2.31 -1.32 5.32
C ARG A 86 -2.90 -0.27 6.26
N TYR A 87 -3.73 0.59 5.71
CA TYR A 87 -4.45 1.61 6.48
C TYR A 87 -3.59 2.72 7.13
N GLY A 88 -2.36 2.88 6.66
CA GLY A 88 -1.47 3.98 7.01
C GLY A 88 -0.70 3.74 8.31
N GLU A 89 -0.47 2.47 8.65
CA GLU A 89 0.10 2.06 9.95
C GLU A 89 1.43 1.30 9.82
N SER A 90 1.78 0.82 8.62
CA SER A 90 3.03 0.05 8.42
C SER A 90 3.92 0.67 7.33
N PRO A 91 4.99 1.41 7.68
CA PRO A 91 5.91 2.02 6.71
C PRO A 91 6.64 0.96 5.89
N TYR A 92 6.87 -0.22 6.47
CA TYR A 92 7.47 -1.37 5.81
C TYR A 92 6.71 -1.83 4.56
N ARG A 93 5.38 -1.67 4.50
CA ARG A 93 4.61 -2.02 3.30
C ARG A 93 4.82 -1.01 2.18
N VAL A 94 4.92 0.28 2.50
CA VAL A 94 5.25 1.30 1.51
C VAL A 94 6.63 1.00 0.92
N LEU A 95 7.62 0.69 1.76
CA LEU A 95 8.95 0.25 1.32
C LEU A 95 8.90 -1.00 0.44
N LEU A 96 8.11 -2.01 0.82
CA LEU A 96 7.94 -3.22 0.02
C LEU A 96 7.29 -2.91 -1.34
N THR A 97 6.26 -2.05 -1.39
CA THR A 97 5.64 -1.66 -2.66
C THR A 97 6.60 -0.88 -3.55
N SER A 98 7.40 0.03 -2.98
CA SER A 98 8.47 0.72 -3.71
C SER A 98 9.47 -0.26 -4.30
N LEU A 99 9.90 -1.24 -3.51
CA LEU A 99 10.82 -2.30 -3.98
C LEU A 99 10.20 -3.11 -5.12
N VAL A 100 8.92 -3.47 -5.02
CA VAL A 100 8.21 -4.20 -6.09
C VAL A 100 8.13 -3.37 -7.36
N VAL A 101 7.80 -2.07 -7.27
CA VAL A 101 7.77 -1.16 -8.43
C VAL A 101 9.14 -1.10 -9.11
N VAL A 102 10.21 -0.93 -8.33
CA VAL A 102 11.59 -0.91 -8.83
C VAL A 102 11.94 -2.23 -9.53
N VAL A 103 11.67 -3.38 -8.88
CA VAL A 103 12.00 -4.68 -9.47
C VAL A 103 11.20 -4.94 -10.75
N VAL A 104 9.91 -4.58 -10.78
CA VAL A 104 9.08 -4.74 -11.99
C VAL A 104 9.58 -3.84 -13.12
N ALA A 105 9.90 -2.58 -12.85
CA ALA A 105 10.46 -1.67 -13.84
C ALA A 105 11.83 -2.18 -14.36
N ALA A 106 12.70 -2.64 -13.46
CA ALA A 106 13.99 -3.25 -13.80
C ALA A 106 13.85 -4.46 -14.74
N LEU A 107 12.79 -5.26 -14.59
CA LEU A 107 12.50 -6.39 -15.49
C LEU A 107 11.87 -5.94 -16.83
N LEU A 108 11.15 -4.82 -16.84
CA LEU A 108 10.53 -4.27 -18.04
C LEU A 108 11.51 -3.54 -18.95
N PHE A 109 12.56 -2.91 -18.42
CA PHE A 109 13.53 -2.16 -19.24
C PHE A 109 14.25 -3.01 -20.30
N PRO A 110 14.78 -4.22 -19.99
CA PRO A 110 15.37 -5.09 -20.99
C PRO A 110 14.39 -5.54 -22.08
N LEU A 111 13.09 -5.65 -21.75
CA LEU A 111 12.03 -6.10 -22.65
C LEU A 111 11.49 -5.00 -23.57
N THR A 112 11.66 -3.72 -23.21
CA THR A 112 11.01 -2.57 -23.87
C THR A 112 11.92 -1.74 -24.77
N GLY A 113 13.16 -2.20 -24.99
CA GLY A 113 14.15 -1.52 -25.83
C GLY A 113 15.56 -1.44 -25.21
N GLY A 114 15.69 -1.80 -23.93
CA GLY A 114 16.97 -1.82 -23.23
C GLY A 114 17.41 -0.45 -22.70
N ILE A 115 18.58 -0.44 -22.09
CA ILE A 115 19.21 0.76 -21.53
C ILE A 115 20.58 0.99 -22.18
N GLN A 116 20.92 2.24 -22.43
CA GLN A 116 22.22 2.66 -22.93
C GLN A 116 23.06 3.20 -21.80
N GLU A 117 24.30 2.74 -21.68
CA GLU A 117 25.29 3.37 -20.81
C GLU A 117 26.36 4.05 -21.68
N ILE A 118 26.63 5.33 -21.42
CA ILE A 118 27.67 6.07 -22.13
C ILE A 118 28.96 5.95 -21.31
N GLN A 119 29.77 4.92 -21.56
CA GLN A 119 31.10 4.80 -20.96
C GLN A 119 32.17 5.28 -21.93
N ALA A 120 32.97 6.27 -21.52
CA ALA A 120 34.17 6.74 -22.24
C ALA A 120 33.97 7.00 -23.75
N GLY A 121 32.80 7.54 -24.14
CA GLY A 121 32.48 7.88 -25.53
C GLY A 121 32.02 6.71 -26.41
N ARG A 122 31.85 5.50 -25.87
CA ARG A 122 31.22 4.37 -26.57
C ARG A 122 29.87 4.03 -25.94
N PRO A 123 28.77 4.09 -26.72
CA PRO A 123 27.47 3.65 -26.24
C PRO A 123 27.46 2.12 -26.13
N VAL A 124 27.27 1.60 -24.92
CA VAL A 124 27.00 0.18 -24.68
C VAL A 124 25.51 0.03 -24.47
N THR A 125 24.84 -0.67 -25.39
CA THR A 125 23.41 -0.97 -25.28
C THR A 125 23.24 -2.32 -24.58
N TYR A 126 22.48 -2.32 -23.48
CA TYR A 126 22.06 -3.51 -22.77
C TYR A 126 20.61 -3.80 -23.15
N SER A 127 20.41 -4.60 -24.20
CA SER A 127 19.13 -5.15 -24.63
C SER A 127 19.20 -6.68 -24.62
N ILE A 128 18.04 -7.34 -24.43
CA ILE A 128 17.91 -8.77 -24.62
C ILE A 128 17.19 -8.96 -25.96
N GLU A 129 17.94 -8.91 -27.06
CA GLU A 129 17.39 -9.18 -28.40
C GLU A 129 17.23 -10.69 -28.64
N ASN A 130 18.18 -11.51 -28.19
CA ASN A 130 18.13 -12.98 -28.25
C ASN A 130 18.42 -13.60 -26.87
N PRO A 131 17.39 -14.04 -26.11
CA PRO A 131 17.57 -14.72 -24.83
C PRO A 131 18.37 -16.03 -24.92
N ASP A 132 18.31 -16.69 -26.07
CA ASP A 132 18.80 -18.07 -26.26
C ASP A 132 20.31 -18.14 -26.53
N GLU A 133 20.90 -17.04 -27.02
CA GLU A 133 22.35 -16.91 -27.31
C GLU A 133 23.11 -16.21 -26.18
N ALA A 134 22.38 -15.62 -25.22
CA ALA A 134 22.95 -14.83 -24.15
C ALA A 134 23.46 -15.72 -23.00
N PRO A 135 24.75 -15.61 -22.62
CA PRO A 135 25.23 -16.28 -21.42
C PRO A 135 24.49 -15.79 -20.17
N TRP A 136 24.18 -16.69 -19.24
CA TRP A 136 23.59 -16.38 -17.92
C TRP A 136 24.25 -15.21 -17.16
N TRP A 137 25.57 -15.05 -17.24
CA TRP A 137 26.31 -13.95 -16.62
C TRP A 137 26.04 -12.60 -17.30
N TRP A 138 25.74 -12.59 -18.60
CA TRP A 138 25.31 -11.40 -19.33
C TRP A 138 23.92 -10.96 -18.88
N ILE A 139 22.98 -11.91 -18.75
CA ILE A 139 21.62 -11.64 -18.28
C ILE A 139 21.66 -11.02 -16.87
N GLY A 140 22.47 -11.59 -15.96
CA GLY A 140 22.68 -11.02 -14.63
C GLY A 140 23.22 -9.59 -14.65
N ARG A 141 24.16 -9.29 -15.57
CA ARG A 141 24.71 -7.93 -15.74
C ARG A 141 23.65 -6.95 -16.26
N VAL A 142 22.87 -7.35 -17.27
CA VAL A 142 21.76 -6.52 -17.81
C VAL A 142 20.76 -6.22 -16.71
N LEU A 143 20.30 -7.24 -15.98
CA LEU A 143 19.36 -7.06 -14.87
C LEU A 143 19.90 -6.15 -13.77
N PHE A 144 21.19 -6.29 -13.42
CA PHE A 144 21.80 -5.44 -12.39
C PHE A 144 21.87 -3.97 -12.83
N LYS A 145 22.22 -3.72 -14.11
CA LYS A 145 22.24 -2.37 -14.68
C LYS A 145 20.83 -1.78 -14.81
N SER A 146 19.84 -2.58 -15.22
CA SER A 146 18.44 -2.17 -15.28
C SER A 146 17.86 -1.90 -13.88
N LEU A 147 18.24 -2.68 -12.88
CA LEU A 147 17.88 -2.43 -11.49
C LEU A 147 18.49 -1.13 -10.97
N TYR A 148 19.78 -0.89 -11.24
CA TYR A 148 20.42 0.37 -10.90
C TYR A 148 19.71 1.58 -11.54
N PHE A 149 19.41 1.51 -12.84
CA PHE A 149 18.69 2.55 -13.55
C PHE A 149 17.28 2.79 -12.96
N SER A 150 16.55 1.70 -12.67
CA SER A 150 15.23 1.75 -12.02
C SER A 150 15.29 2.41 -10.65
N VAL A 151 16.26 2.06 -9.80
CA VAL A 151 16.45 2.70 -8.48
C VAL A 151 16.71 4.20 -8.63
N VAL A 152 17.58 4.61 -9.56
CA VAL A 152 17.92 6.02 -9.81
C VAL A 152 16.73 6.80 -10.35
N THR A 153 15.96 6.21 -11.27
CA THR A 153 14.74 6.79 -11.85
C THR A 153 13.63 6.90 -10.81
N PHE A 154 13.41 5.85 -10.02
CA PHE A 154 12.43 5.80 -8.92
C PHE A 154 12.75 6.85 -7.85
N ALA A 155 14.02 6.98 -7.48
CA ALA A 155 14.49 8.00 -6.55
C ALA A 155 14.51 9.41 -7.17
N THR A 156 14.14 9.55 -8.45
CA THR A 156 14.13 10.82 -9.20
C THR A 156 15.49 11.52 -9.25
N LEU A 157 16.59 10.76 -9.14
CA LEU A 157 17.95 11.29 -9.14
C LEU A 157 18.41 11.70 -10.54
N GLY A 158 18.04 10.92 -11.58
CA GLY A 158 18.31 11.27 -12.97
C GLY A 158 19.80 11.49 -13.30
N LEU A 159 20.68 10.59 -12.87
CA LEU A 159 22.15 10.74 -12.98
C LEU A 159 22.67 10.94 -14.42
N GLY A 160 21.90 10.52 -15.43
CA GLY A 160 22.21 10.75 -16.85
C GLY A 160 23.33 9.88 -17.43
N ASP A 161 23.90 8.98 -16.63
CA ASP A 161 24.90 7.98 -17.00
C ASP A 161 24.29 6.83 -17.83
N ILE A 162 23.05 6.48 -17.51
CA ILE A 162 22.24 5.49 -18.21
C ILE A 162 20.97 6.16 -18.76
N GLN A 163 20.65 5.88 -20.02
CA GLN A 163 19.47 6.40 -20.70
C GLN A 163 18.61 5.28 -21.27
N PRO A 164 17.27 5.37 -21.17
CA PRO A 164 16.37 4.39 -21.75
C PRO A 164 16.35 4.54 -23.28
N ILE A 165 16.50 3.43 -24.00
CA ILE A 165 16.43 3.40 -25.46
C ILE A 165 15.02 2.96 -25.87
N GLY A 166 14.37 3.74 -26.73
CA GLY A 166 13.04 3.44 -27.25
C GLY A 166 11.90 4.18 -26.53
N SER A 167 10.80 4.35 -27.26
CA SER A 167 9.63 5.11 -26.78
C SER A 167 8.95 4.45 -25.58
N PHE A 168 8.88 3.12 -25.56
CA PHE A 168 8.29 2.37 -24.46
C PHE A 168 9.13 2.44 -23.18
N ALA A 169 10.45 2.25 -23.28
CA ALA A 169 11.34 2.39 -22.12
C ALA A 169 11.28 3.81 -21.50
N ARG A 170 11.17 4.86 -22.33
CA ARG A 170 10.97 6.24 -21.84
C ARG A 170 9.63 6.43 -21.12
N LEU A 171 8.57 5.83 -21.63
CA LEU A 171 7.25 5.88 -21.00
C LEU A 171 7.26 5.16 -19.65
N VAL A 172 7.88 3.97 -19.58
CA VAL A 172 8.06 3.22 -18.33
C VAL A 172 8.85 4.04 -17.31
N ALA A 173 9.98 4.65 -17.72
CA ALA A 173 10.77 5.51 -16.85
C ALA A 173 9.98 6.73 -16.34
N GLY A 174 9.14 7.34 -17.19
CA GLY A 174 8.26 8.43 -16.78
C GLY A 174 7.22 8.01 -15.75
N ILE A 175 6.55 6.88 -15.96
CA ILE A 175 5.57 6.33 -15.00
C ILE A 175 6.27 5.95 -13.69
N GLU A 176 7.45 5.33 -13.77
CA GLU A 176 8.25 4.95 -12.60
C GLU A 176 8.63 6.17 -11.77
N SER A 177 9.08 7.26 -12.40
CA SER A 177 9.42 8.50 -11.70
C SER A 177 8.20 9.11 -10.98
N ILE A 178 7.03 9.11 -11.61
CA ILE A 178 5.78 9.57 -10.99
C ILE A 178 5.42 8.69 -9.79
N LEU A 179 5.43 7.36 -9.96
CA LEU A 179 5.15 6.42 -8.87
C LEU A 179 6.17 6.56 -7.73
N GLY A 180 7.44 6.77 -8.06
CA GLY A 180 8.51 7.01 -7.09
C GLY A 180 8.25 8.23 -6.24
N SER A 181 7.90 9.36 -6.85
CA SER A 181 7.55 10.59 -6.13
C SER A 181 6.32 10.42 -5.22
N LEU A 182 5.28 9.72 -5.70
CA LEU A 182 4.06 9.44 -4.94
C LEU A 182 4.34 8.54 -3.74
N LEU A 183 5.10 7.45 -3.93
CA LEU A 183 5.45 6.50 -2.87
C LEU A 183 6.42 7.11 -1.86
N ALA A 184 7.35 7.98 -2.28
CA ALA A 184 8.22 8.72 -1.39
C ALA A 184 7.41 9.69 -0.51
N ALA A 185 6.50 10.48 -1.09
CA ALA A 185 5.61 11.36 -0.34
C ALA A 185 4.74 10.58 0.66
N LEU A 186 4.24 9.42 0.23
CA LEU A 186 3.46 8.52 1.05
C LEU A 186 4.26 7.94 2.22
N LEU A 187 5.50 7.55 1.97
CA LEU A 187 6.42 7.05 3.00
C LEU A 187 6.66 8.13 4.06
N VAL A 188 6.96 9.35 3.65
CA VAL A 188 7.14 10.50 4.57
C VAL A 188 5.87 10.73 5.40
N PHE A 189 4.69 10.71 4.78
CA PHE A 189 3.41 10.84 5.49
C PHE A 189 3.20 9.75 6.55
N VAL A 190 3.48 8.47 6.22
CA VAL A 190 3.35 7.36 7.18
C VAL A 190 4.36 7.52 8.32
N LEU A 191 5.60 7.87 8.02
CA LEU A 191 6.63 8.09 9.04
C LEU A 191 6.26 9.24 9.97
N ALA A 192 5.77 10.36 9.42
CA ALA A 192 5.29 11.49 10.22
C ALA A 192 4.14 11.09 11.14
N ARG A 193 3.21 10.26 10.67
CA ARG A 193 2.10 9.74 11.48
C ARG A 193 2.57 8.82 12.60
N ILE A 194 3.68 8.10 12.46
CA ILE A 194 4.21 7.24 13.54
C ILE A 194 4.77 8.08 14.68
N VAL A 195 5.38 9.22 14.38
CA VAL A 195 6.01 10.10 15.38
C VAL A 195 4.97 10.91 16.17
N THR A 196 3.79 11.17 15.60
CA THR A 196 2.75 11.97 16.24
C THR A 196 1.85 11.20 17.23
N TRP A 197 2.15 9.93 17.51
CA TRP A 197 1.44 9.08 18.46
C TRP A 197 2.32 8.59 19.60
#